data_AF-A0A023FP03-F1
#
_entry.id   AF-A0A023FP03-F1
#
_cell.length_a   1.000
_cell.length_b   1.000
_cell.length_c   1.000
_cell.angle_alpha   90.00
_cell.angle_beta   90.00
_cell.angle_gamma   90.00
#
_symmetry.space_group_name_H-M   'P 1'
#
loop_
_entity.id
_entity.type
_entity.pdbx_description
1 polymer ?
#
loop_
_entity_poly.entity_id
_entity_poly.type
_entity_poly.pdbx_seq_one_letter_code
_entity_poly.pdbx_strand_id
1 'polypeptide(L)'
;MVTYVAFHWNILRCMSYSVDFMRSEKTQTGTKPPPTASILENARLRHLPADRLPGTTAELRRLRGSDKERPKCTPRAVASAVARLLRSGAHFVLMEAMTHYIYSSAMSDWPWMIEKLDLASVVGFVLAFHFFFYIRYVFTYGFAGALAHAEGIEIPPYAKCIARLNKCTEFWRYFDRGMHLLIRKYFYEPLAGGRKGPGWLVLGTAMSFVFTWFWHFMEKGDGIWCALSVLGISFEVFVTEIRKWTPIKNIEKRYLGTPERMREAAALL
;
A
#
# COMPACT_ATOMS: atom_id res chain seq x y z
N MET A 1 -6.83 -14.60 13.53
CA MET A 1 -5.91 -13.70 12.78
C MET A 1 -6.55 -12.38 12.32
N VAL A 2 -7.78 -12.37 11.77
CA VAL A 2 -8.47 -11.14 11.31
C VAL A 2 -8.65 -10.09 12.41
N THR A 3 -9.13 -10.49 13.58
CA THR A 3 -9.37 -9.61 14.74
C THR A 3 -8.08 -8.97 15.25
N TYR A 4 -6.99 -9.72 15.25
CA TYR A 4 -5.65 -9.26 15.63
C TYR A 4 -5.15 -8.14 14.69
N VAL A 5 -5.27 -8.35 13.38
CA VAL A 5 -4.87 -7.34 12.38
C VAL A 5 -5.73 -6.08 12.50
N ALA A 6 -7.04 -6.24 12.66
CA ALA A 6 -7.95 -5.11 12.88
C ALA A 6 -7.60 -4.31 14.14
N PHE A 7 -7.23 -4.98 15.23
CA PHE A 7 -6.80 -4.33 16.46
C PHE A 7 -5.56 -3.45 16.26
N HIS A 8 -4.52 -3.95 15.59
CA HIS A 8 -3.31 -3.19 15.30
C HIS A 8 -3.59 -1.99 14.40
N TRP A 9 -4.40 -2.17 13.36
CA TRP A 9 -4.85 -1.06 12.50
C TRP A 9 -5.60 0.03 13.28
N ASN A 10 -6.42 -0.35 14.26
CA ASN A 10 -7.10 0.60 15.12
C ASN A 10 -6.14 1.38 16.03
N ILE A 11 -5.10 0.74 16.57
CA ILE A 11 -4.04 1.44 17.33
C ILE A 11 -3.38 2.50 16.45
N LEU A 12 -2.99 2.13 15.23
CA LEU A 12 -2.31 3.03 14.30
C LEU A 12 -3.19 4.22 13.89
N ARG A 13 -4.50 4.01 13.76
CA ARG A 13 -5.50 5.07 13.56
C ARG A 13 -5.60 6.02 14.75
N CYS A 14 -5.57 5.49 15.97
CA CYS A 14 -5.60 6.31 17.19
C CYS A 14 -4.33 7.15 17.33
N MET A 15 -3.16 6.57 17.05
CA MET A 15 -1.88 7.29 17.05
C MET A 15 -1.84 8.38 15.98
N SER A 16 -2.20 8.05 14.74
CA SER A 16 -2.23 9.02 13.63
C SER A 16 -3.18 10.19 13.91
N TYR A 17 -4.35 9.91 14.50
CA TYR A 17 -5.26 10.95 14.95
C TYR A 17 -4.64 11.85 16.01
N SER A 18 -4.00 11.26 17.02
CA SER A 18 -3.40 12.00 18.14
C SER A 18 -2.31 12.95 17.63
N VAL A 19 -1.47 12.47 16.70
CA VAL A 19 -0.45 13.30 16.05
C VAL A 19 -1.07 14.44 15.24
N ASP A 20 -2.12 14.16 14.46
CA ASP A 20 -2.82 15.19 13.68
C ASP A 20 -3.51 16.23 14.56
N PHE A 21 -4.13 15.79 15.65
CA PHE A 21 -4.76 16.66 16.63
C PHE A 21 -3.73 17.63 17.23
N MET A 22 -2.60 17.11 17.73
CA MET A 22 -1.51 17.93 18.26
C MET A 22 -0.92 18.89 17.22
N ARG A 23 -0.80 18.47 15.95
CA ARG A 23 -0.33 19.36 14.86
C ARG A 23 -1.34 20.45 14.54
N SER A 24 -2.64 20.13 14.53
CA SER A 24 -3.70 21.10 14.30
C SER A 24 -3.77 22.15 15.41
N GLU A 25 -3.52 21.76 16.66
CA GLU A 25 -3.46 22.68 17.80
C GLU A 25 -2.32 23.70 17.66
N LYS A 26 -1.19 23.32 17.06
CA LYS A 26 -0.09 24.25 16.78
C LYS A 26 -0.37 25.23 15.64
N THR A 27 -1.38 24.97 14.80
CA THR A 27 -1.64 25.74 13.57
C THR A 27 -2.91 26.60 13.66
N GLN A 28 -3.90 26.25 14.50
CA GLN A 28 -5.16 26.99 14.63
C GLN A 28 -5.15 27.95 15.84
N THR A 29 -5.38 29.24 15.60
CA THR A 29 -5.55 30.32 16.59
C THR A 29 -7.02 30.65 16.87
N GLY A 30 -7.94 29.68 16.76
CA GLY A 30 -9.39 29.87 16.88
C GLY A 30 -10.11 28.89 17.82
N THR A 31 -11.40 29.15 18.10
CA THR A 31 -12.25 28.40 19.05
C THR A 31 -12.32 26.90 18.75
N LYS A 32 -11.97 26.11 19.76
CA LYS A 32 -11.83 24.65 19.71
C LYS A 32 -13.19 23.93 19.62
N PRO A 33 -13.36 22.91 18.77
CA PRO A 33 -14.40 21.91 18.99
C PRO A 33 -14.07 21.09 20.25
N PRO A 34 -15.06 20.66 21.05
CA PRO A 34 -14.82 19.96 22.30
C PRO A 34 -14.15 18.58 22.05
N PRO A 35 -13.25 18.13 22.95
CA PRO A 35 -12.56 16.84 22.82
C PRO A 35 -13.52 15.66 22.65
N THR A 36 -14.70 15.75 23.25
CA THR A 36 -15.76 14.74 23.17
C THR A 36 -16.33 14.61 21.75
N ALA A 37 -16.52 15.72 21.02
CA ALA A 37 -17.00 15.69 19.64
C ALA A 37 -15.95 15.06 18.71
N SER A 38 -14.67 15.34 18.95
CA SER A 38 -13.57 14.85 18.15
C SER A 38 -13.28 13.36 18.42
N ILE A 39 -13.52 12.88 19.65
CA ILE A 39 -13.50 11.46 20.04
C ILE A 39 -14.70 10.71 19.47
N LEU A 40 -15.91 11.29 19.52
CA LEU A 40 -17.13 10.70 18.95
C LEU A 40 -17.04 10.57 17.42
N GLU A 41 -16.40 11.52 16.76
CA GLU A 41 -16.11 11.48 15.31
C GLU A 41 -15.15 10.32 14.98
N ASN A 42 -14.10 10.12 15.78
CA ASN A 42 -13.23 8.96 15.66
C ASN A 42 -13.95 7.64 15.92
N ALA A 43 -14.83 7.59 16.93
CA ALA A 43 -15.63 6.41 17.21
C ALA A 43 -16.55 6.06 16.01
N ARG A 44 -17.13 7.07 15.36
CA ARG A 44 -17.92 6.88 14.12
C ARG A 44 -17.08 6.38 12.95
N LEU A 45 -15.81 6.79 12.84
CA LEU A 45 -14.87 6.26 11.84
C LEU A 45 -14.47 4.79 12.10
N ARG A 46 -14.63 4.29 13.33
CA ARG A 46 -14.40 2.86 13.68
C ARG A 46 -15.59 1.97 13.36
N HIS A 47 -16.80 2.51 13.20
CA HIS A 47 -18.02 1.74 12.90
C HIS A 47 -18.23 1.43 11.43
N LEU A 48 -17.45 2.04 10.54
CA LEU A 48 -17.45 1.65 9.14
C LEU A 48 -16.94 0.20 9.01
N PRO A 49 -17.25 -0.51 7.90
CA PRO A 49 -16.59 -1.76 7.49
C PRO A 49 -15.13 -1.53 7.07
N ALA A 50 -14.46 -0.65 7.81
CA ALA A 50 -13.15 -0.10 7.61
C ALA A 50 -12.12 -0.77 8.51
N ASP A 51 -12.43 -1.84 9.21
CA ASP A 51 -11.49 -2.53 10.11
C ASP A 51 -10.21 -3.00 9.39
N ARG A 52 -10.31 -3.15 8.06
CA ARG A 52 -9.22 -3.51 7.15
C ARG A 52 -8.91 -2.43 6.11
N LEU A 53 -9.34 -1.20 6.33
CA LEU A 53 -9.17 -0.14 5.35
C LEU A 53 -7.84 0.57 5.55
N PRO A 54 -7.02 0.68 4.51
CA PRO A 54 -5.72 1.31 4.65
C PRO A 54 -6.00 2.81 4.47
N GLY A 55 -5.69 3.62 5.49
CA GLY A 55 -5.87 5.07 5.43
C GLY A 55 -5.72 5.73 6.80
N THR A 56 -5.14 6.94 6.81
CA THR A 56 -5.01 7.75 8.03
C THR A 56 -6.36 8.33 8.44
N THR A 57 -6.56 8.58 9.74
CA THR A 57 -7.80 9.22 10.24
C THR A 57 -8.05 10.59 9.64
N ALA A 58 -7.00 11.36 9.27
CA ALA A 58 -7.14 12.61 8.53
C ALA A 58 -7.61 12.44 7.09
N GLU A 59 -7.29 11.33 6.44
CA GLU A 59 -7.74 11.05 5.08
C GLU A 59 -9.21 10.62 5.09
N LEU A 60 -9.59 9.75 6.03
CA LEU A 60 -11.00 9.44 6.32
C LEU A 60 -11.80 10.69 6.72
N ARG A 61 -11.19 11.63 7.47
CA ARG A 61 -11.80 12.92 7.80
C ARG A 61 -11.91 13.86 6.60
N ARG A 62 -10.99 13.86 5.63
CA ARG A 62 -11.17 14.61 4.36
C ARG A 62 -12.24 13.98 3.49
N LEU A 63 -12.29 12.66 3.42
CA LEU A 63 -13.26 11.90 2.66
C LEU A 63 -14.69 12.07 3.22
N ARG A 64 -14.83 12.23 4.54
CA ARG A 64 -16.11 12.51 5.22
C ARG A 64 -16.41 14.01 5.41
N GLY A 65 -15.38 14.86 5.47
CA GLY A 65 -15.48 16.32 5.55
C GLY A 65 -15.79 16.98 4.21
N SER A 66 -15.73 16.22 3.11
CA SER A 66 -16.59 16.49 1.97
C SER A 66 -18.00 16.14 2.43
N ASP A 67 -18.82 17.15 2.70
CA ASP A 67 -20.27 17.06 2.94
C ASP A 67 -20.99 16.59 1.66
N LYS A 68 -20.52 15.46 1.12
CA LYS A 68 -21.03 14.83 -0.08
C LYS A 68 -22.29 14.12 0.37
N GLU A 69 -23.44 14.62 -0.07
CA GLU A 69 -24.72 13.95 0.15
C GLU A 69 -24.55 12.46 -0.12
N ARG A 70 -25.05 11.62 0.81
CA ARG A 70 -25.08 10.17 0.60
C ARG A 70 -25.67 9.90 -0.78
N PRO A 71 -25.08 8.97 -1.56
CA PRO A 71 -25.59 8.67 -2.88
C PRO A 71 -27.08 8.32 -2.75
N LYS A 72 -27.94 9.05 -3.47
CA LYS A 72 -29.38 8.77 -3.50
C LYS A 72 -29.56 7.29 -3.88
N CYS A 73 -30.44 6.59 -3.17
CA CYS A 73 -30.78 5.20 -3.44
C CYS A 73 -31.46 5.06 -4.80
N THR A 74 -30.66 5.11 -5.85
CA THR A 74 -31.06 4.89 -7.23
C THR A 74 -30.79 3.44 -7.59
N PRO A 75 -31.60 2.83 -8.48
CA PRO A 75 -31.37 1.46 -8.92
C PRO A 75 -29.97 1.26 -9.53
N ARG A 76 -29.42 2.30 -10.18
CA ARG A 76 -28.04 2.30 -10.69
C ARG A 76 -26.99 2.23 -9.57
N ALA A 77 -27.20 2.96 -8.47
CA ALA A 77 -26.28 2.92 -7.33
C ALA A 77 -26.29 1.53 -6.65
N VAL A 78 -27.49 0.94 -6.49
CA VAL A 78 -27.64 -0.42 -5.95
C VAL A 78 -26.98 -1.44 -6.87
N ALA A 79 -27.24 -1.38 -8.19
CA ALA A 79 -26.62 -2.27 -9.16
C ALA A 79 -25.08 -2.16 -9.15
N SER A 80 -24.54 -0.95 -9.04
CA SER A 80 -23.09 -0.71 -8.91
C SER A 80 -22.50 -1.32 -7.64
N ALA A 81 -23.18 -1.16 -6.49
CA ALA A 81 -22.76 -1.76 -5.23
C ALA A 81 -22.77 -3.29 -5.29
N VAL A 82 -23.86 -3.88 -5.81
CA VAL A 82 -23.99 -5.33 -6.01
C VAL A 82 -22.90 -5.85 -6.96
N ALA A 83 -22.65 -5.18 -8.08
CA ALA A 83 -21.61 -5.58 -9.03
C ALA A 83 -20.21 -5.56 -8.40
N ARG A 84 -19.89 -4.57 -7.55
CA ARG A 84 -18.62 -4.50 -6.82
C ARG A 84 -18.49 -5.62 -5.78
N LEU A 85 -19.58 -5.96 -5.09
CA LEU A 85 -19.62 -7.08 -4.14
C LEU A 85 -19.46 -8.43 -4.85
N LEU A 86 -20.19 -8.66 -5.95
CA LEU A 86 -20.05 -9.88 -6.76
C LEU A 86 -18.64 -10.03 -7.32
N ARG A 87 -18.05 -8.95 -7.82
CA ARG A 87 -16.65 -8.94 -8.25
C ARG A 87 -15.71 -9.32 -7.10
N SER A 88 -15.92 -8.79 -5.90
CA SER A 88 -15.13 -9.15 -4.73
C SER A 88 -15.32 -10.62 -4.34
N GLY A 89 -16.55 -11.14 -4.46
CA GLY A 89 -16.87 -12.56 -4.29
C GLY A 89 -16.16 -13.46 -5.29
N ALA A 90 -16.05 -13.06 -6.55
CA ALA A 90 -15.26 -13.80 -7.54
C ALA A 90 -13.77 -13.88 -7.17
N HIS A 91 -13.18 -12.80 -6.66
CA HIS A 91 -11.81 -12.81 -6.14
C HIS A 91 -11.67 -13.68 -4.89
N PHE A 92 -12.69 -13.73 -4.03
CA PHE A 92 -12.71 -14.65 -2.88
C PHE A 92 -12.68 -16.11 -3.33
N VAL A 93 -13.55 -16.49 -4.27
CA VAL A 93 -13.58 -17.86 -4.82
C VAL A 93 -12.25 -18.21 -5.48
N LEU A 94 -11.64 -17.27 -6.22
CA LEU A 94 -10.31 -17.47 -6.80
C LEU A 94 -9.24 -17.67 -5.72
N MET A 95 -9.24 -16.84 -4.68
CA MET A 95 -8.32 -16.98 -3.54
C MET A 95 -8.46 -18.36 -2.88
N GLU A 96 -9.70 -18.80 -2.62
CA GLU A 96 -9.97 -20.13 -2.06
C GLU A 96 -9.53 -21.24 -3.02
N ALA A 97 -9.75 -21.12 -4.33
CA ALA A 97 -9.24 -22.09 -5.28
C ALA A 97 -7.70 -22.18 -5.24
N MET A 98 -7.00 -21.04 -5.11
CA MET A 98 -5.54 -21.04 -4.98
C MET A 98 -5.08 -21.73 -3.69
N THR A 99 -5.76 -21.55 -2.56
CA THR A 99 -5.40 -22.24 -1.31
C THR A 99 -5.64 -23.74 -1.39
N HIS A 100 -6.71 -24.17 -2.10
CA HIS A 100 -7.08 -25.58 -2.23
C HIS A 100 -6.28 -26.35 -3.27
N TYR A 101 -5.82 -25.71 -4.35
CA TYR A 101 -5.16 -26.43 -5.45
C TYR A 101 -3.65 -26.15 -5.59
N ILE A 102 -3.19 -24.96 -5.22
CA ILE A 102 -1.78 -24.56 -5.40
C ILE A 102 -0.96 -24.79 -4.13
N TYR A 103 -1.59 -24.70 -2.95
CA TYR A 103 -0.96 -24.88 -1.64
C TYR A 103 0.23 -23.97 -1.32
N SER A 104 0.54 -22.96 -2.16
CA SER A 104 1.70 -22.08 -1.99
C SER A 104 1.72 -21.38 -0.62
N SER A 105 0.55 -20.99 -0.11
CA SER A 105 0.44 -20.39 1.23
C SER A 105 0.67 -21.37 2.38
N ALA A 106 0.39 -22.66 2.20
CA ALA A 106 0.64 -23.64 3.24
C ALA A 106 2.12 -24.06 3.20
N MET A 107 2.67 -24.24 2.00
CA MET A 107 4.07 -24.60 1.79
C MET A 107 5.06 -23.55 2.32
N SER A 108 4.67 -22.26 2.36
CA SER A 108 5.53 -21.20 2.90
C SER A 108 5.89 -21.39 4.38
N ASP A 109 5.08 -22.13 5.13
CA ASP A 109 5.32 -22.39 6.56
C ASP A 109 6.33 -23.54 6.78
N TRP A 110 6.74 -24.23 5.71
CA TRP A 110 7.60 -25.42 5.77
C TRP A 110 8.84 -25.26 4.87
N PRO A 111 9.86 -24.49 5.30
CA PRO A 111 11.03 -24.17 4.47
C PRO A 111 11.76 -25.41 3.92
N TRP A 112 11.83 -26.50 4.70
CA TRP A 112 12.47 -27.75 4.29
C TRP A 112 11.87 -28.37 3.02
N MET A 113 10.60 -28.09 2.72
CA MET A 113 9.95 -28.58 1.52
C MET A 113 10.35 -27.76 0.30
N ILE A 114 10.53 -26.44 0.48
CA ILE A 114 11.00 -25.53 -0.57
C ILE A 114 12.45 -25.88 -0.95
N GLU A 115 13.27 -26.28 0.02
CA GLU A 115 14.66 -26.71 -0.21
C GLU A 115 14.80 -27.96 -1.10
N LYS A 116 13.74 -28.77 -1.20
CA LYS A 116 13.72 -29.99 -2.03
C LYS A 116 13.25 -29.75 -3.45
N LEU A 117 12.72 -28.56 -3.74
CA LEU A 117 12.25 -28.21 -5.09
C LEU A 117 13.43 -27.92 -6.00
N ASP A 118 13.31 -28.33 -7.27
CA ASP A 118 14.22 -27.85 -8.31
C ASP A 118 13.99 -26.34 -8.56
N LEU A 119 14.94 -25.71 -9.25
CA LEU A 119 14.91 -24.26 -9.49
C LEU A 119 13.64 -23.79 -10.20
N ALA A 120 13.13 -24.54 -11.19
CA ALA A 120 11.92 -24.14 -11.92
C ALA A 120 10.70 -24.22 -11.01
N SER A 121 10.61 -25.26 -10.18
CA SER A 121 9.55 -25.39 -9.17
C SER A 121 9.62 -24.31 -8.10
N VAL A 122 10.82 -23.90 -7.65
CA VAL A 122 10.97 -22.77 -6.72
C VAL A 122 10.45 -21.47 -7.35
N VAL A 123 10.78 -21.20 -8.61
CA VAL A 123 10.28 -20.01 -9.33
C VAL A 123 8.76 -20.06 -9.44
N GLY A 124 8.19 -21.21 -9.81
CA GLY A 124 6.74 -21.42 -9.88
C GLY A 124 6.06 -21.22 -8.54
N PHE A 125 6.62 -21.77 -7.46
CA PHE A 125 6.15 -21.60 -6.09
C PHE A 125 6.15 -20.12 -5.69
N VAL A 126 7.27 -19.42 -5.89
CA VAL A 126 7.40 -17.99 -5.57
C VAL A 126 6.36 -17.19 -6.34
N LEU A 127 6.20 -17.42 -7.63
CA LEU A 127 5.22 -16.73 -8.46
C LEU A 127 3.79 -16.96 -7.96
N ALA A 128 3.45 -18.21 -7.67
CA ALA A 128 2.12 -18.58 -7.22
C ALA A 128 1.82 -18.04 -5.81
N PHE A 129 2.81 -18.00 -4.92
CA PHE A 129 2.71 -17.38 -3.60
C PHE A 129 2.46 -15.87 -3.71
N HIS A 130 3.19 -15.17 -4.59
CA HIS A 130 2.99 -13.73 -4.82
C HIS A 130 1.63 -13.40 -5.43
N PHE A 131 1.13 -14.22 -6.38
CA PHE A 131 -0.21 -14.03 -6.92
C PHE A 131 -1.30 -14.32 -5.88
N PHE A 132 -1.13 -15.35 -5.04
CA PHE A 132 -2.05 -15.61 -3.94
C PHE A 132 -2.12 -14.40 -3.00
N PHE A 133 -0.96 -13.86 -2.60
CA PHE A 133 -0.89 -12.66 -1.78
C PHE A 133 -1.59 -11.46 -2.44
N TYR A 134 -1.36 -11.24 -3.74
CA TYR A 134 -2.02 -10.20 -4.51
C TYR A 134 -3.55 -10.36 -4.53
N ILE A 135 -4.08 -11.55 -4.86
CA ILE A 135 -5.52 -11.80 -4.91
C ILE A 135 -6.16 -11.63 -3.53
N ARG A 136 -5.48 -12.06 -2.46
CA ARG A 136 -5.93 -11.83 -1.08
C ARG A 136 -6.08 -10.34 -0.78
N TYR A 137 -5.16 -9.49 -1.26
CA TYR A 137 -5.24 -8.04 -1.13
C TYR A 137 -6.37 -7.45 -1.98
N VAL A 138 -6.55 -7.90 -3.22
CA VAL A 138 -7.64 -7.49 -4.10
C VAL A 138 -9.00 -7.81 -3.46
N PHE A 139 -9.17 -8.99 -2.90
CA PHE A 139 -10.39 -9.36 -2.19
C PHE A 139 -10.58 -8.51 -0.92
N THR A 140 -9.58 -8.48 -0.04
CA THR A 140 -9.71 -7.83 1.28
C THR A 140 -10.03 -6.34 1.16
N TYR A 141 -9.29 -5.62 0.30
CA TYR A 141 -9.50 -4.19 0.06
C TYR A 141 -10.64 -3.91 -0.91
N GLY A 142 -10.88 -4.79 -1.89
CA GLY A 142 -12.00 -4.68 -2.83
C GLY A 142 -13.35 -4.80 -2.13
N PHE A 143 -13.49 -5.75 -1.21
CA PHE A 143 -14.69 -5.94 -0.40
C PHE A 143 -14.95 -4.73 0.50
N ALA A 144 -13.93 -4.30 1.26
CA ALA A 144 -14.03 -3.11 2.10
C ALA A 144 -14.37 -1.85 1.27
N GLY A 145 -13.80 -1.72 0.08
CA GLY A 145 -14.09 -0.62 -0.84
C GLY A 145 -15.47 -0.67 -1.50
N ALA A 146 -16.01 -1.86 -1.73
CA ALA A 146 -17.38 -2.02 -2.20
C ALA A 146 -18.37 -1.51 -1.14
N LEU A 147 -18.13 -1.85 0.13
CA LEU A 147 -18.95 -1.39 1.24
C LEU A 147 -18.81 0.12 1.48
N ALA A 148 -17.58 0.65 1.51
CA ALA A 148 -17.36 2.09 1.67
C ALA A 148 -18.02 2.89 0.54
N HIS A 149 -17.92 2.41 -0.71
CA HIS A 149 -18.58 3.05 -1.85
C HIS A 149 -20.11 3.03 -1.74
N ALA A 150 -20.71 1.98 -1.16
CA ALA A 150 -22.15 1.93 -0.92
C ALA A 150 -22.60 2.99 0.10
N GLU A 151 -21.73 3.34 1.06
CA GLU A 151 -21.96 4.41 2.03
C GLU A 151 -21.59 5.82 1.50
N GLY A 152 -21.14 5.92 0.25
CA GLY A 152 -20.68 7.19 -0.34
C GLY A 152 -19.26 7.60 0.07
N ILE A 153 -18.50 6.69 0.68
CA ILE A 153 -17.13 6.93 1.13
C ILE A 153 -16.17 6.42 0.07
N GLU A 154 -15.42 7.34 -0.51
CA GLU A 154 -14.37 7.03 -1.47
C GLU A 154 -13.11 6.60 -0.73
N ILE A 155 -12.53 5.46 -1.10
CA ILE A 155 -11.34 4.94 -0.45
C ILE A 155 -10.21 4.72 -1.47
N PRO A 156 -8.94 4.69 -1.04
CA PRO A 156 -7.84 4.32 -1.93
C PRO A 156 -8.12 2.95 -2.57
N PRO A 157 -7.85 2.78 -3.87
CA PRO A 157 -8.05 1.50 -4.54
C PRO A 157 -7.06 0.46 -4.01
N TYR A 158 -7.41 -0.82 -4.20
CA TYR A 158 -6.55 -1.96 -3.88
C TYR A 158 -5.28 -2.00 -4.75
N ALA A 159 -4.40 -2.95 -4.46
CA ALA A 159 -3.08 -3.06 -5.07
C ALA A 159 -3.13 -3.18 -6.60
N LYS A 160 -2.12 -2.65 -7.30
CA LYS A 160 -1.90 -2.97 -8.71
C LYS A 160 -1.38 -4.41 -8.83
N CYS A 161 -1.64 -5.05 -9.98
CA CYS A 161 -1.08 -6.38 -10.27
C CYS A 161 0.46 -6.36 -10.16
N ILE A 162 1.00 -7.28 -9.36
CA ILE A 162 2.44 -7.36 -9.08
C ILE A 162 3.27 -7.55 -10.34
N ALA A 163 2.77 -8.30 -11.31
CA ALA A 163 3.44 -8.54 -12.60
C ALA A 163 3.53 -7.29 -13.50
N ARG A 164 2.86 -6.19 -13.15
CA ARG A 164 2.91 -4.93 -13.92
C ARG A 164 3.80 -3.86 -13.28
N LEU A 165 4.45 -4.16 -12.16
CA LEU A 165 5.27 -3.21 -11.41
C LEU A 165 6.74 -3.45 -11.75
N ASN A 166 7.41 -2.45 -12.31
CA ASN A 166 8.80 -2.55 -12.78
C ASN A 166 9.80 -1.70 -11.98
N LYS A 167 9.32 -0.96 -10.98
CA LYS A 167 10.14 -0.14 -10.07
C LYS A 167 9.80 -0.48 -8.63
N CYS A 168 10.82 -0.60 -7.78
CA CYS A 168 10.72 -0.70 -6.33
C CYS A 168 9.93 0.48 -5.77
N THR A 169 10.24 1.73 -6.16
CA THR A 169 9.48 2.90 -5.69
C THR A 169 8.02 2.87 -6.13
N GLU A 170 7.72 2.33 -7.32
CA GLU A 170 6.35 2.17 -7.78
C GLU A 170 5.63 1.07 -7.02
N PHE A 171 6.29 -0.08 -6.82
CA PHE A 171 5.77 -1.20 -6.05
C PHE A 171 5.30 -0.74 -4.68
N TRP A 172 6.14 -0.03 -3.94
CA TRP A 172 5.83 0.42 -2.59
C TRP A 172 4.76 1.51 -2.49
N ARG A 173 4.52 2.27 -3.57
CA ARG A 173 3.40 3.23 -3.61
C ARG A 173 2.05 2.55 -3.83
N TYR A 174 2.04 1.38 -4.47
CA TYR A 174 0.81 0.74 -4.93
C TYR A 174 0.53 -0.65 -4.36
N PHE A 175 1.47 -1.26 -3.65
CA PHE A 175 1.30 -2.55 -2.98
C PHE A 175 0.26 -2.47 -1.85
N ASP A 176 0.44 -1.50 -0.95
CA ASP A 176 -0.53 -1.18 0.09
C ASP A 176 -0.66 0.34 0.19
N ARG A 177 -1.68 0.90 -0.48
CA ARG A 177 -1.79 2.35 -0.62
C ARG A 177 -2.00 3.06 0.70
N GLY A 178 -2.82 2.52 1.59
CA GLY A 178 -3.13 3.26 2.80
C GLY A 178 -2.10 3.06 3.90
N MET A 179 -1.41 1.92 3.96
CA MET A 179 -0.18 1.84 4.75
C MET A 179 0.88 2.78 4.18
N HIS A 180 1.06 2.82 2.86
CA HIS A 180 1.98 3.74 2.21
C HIS A 180 1.69 5.21 2.56
N LEU A 181 0.42 5.65 2.47
CA LEU A 181 0.03 7.02 2.80
C LEU A 181 0.31 7.37 4.27
N LEU A 182 0.09 6.40 5.17
CA LEU A 182 0.40 6.56 6.59
C LEU A 182 1.90 6.69 6.83
N ILE A 183 2.68 5.72 6.33
CA ILE A 183 4.13 5.71 6.45
C ILE A 183 4.73 6.99 5.86
N ARG A 184 4.24 7.38 4.67
CA ARG A 184 4.67 8.58 3.98
C ARG A 184 4.45 9.83 4.86
N LYS A 185 3.26 10.01 5.41
CA LYS A 185 2.89 11.22 6.16
C LYS A 185 3.58 11.34 7.52
N TYR A 186 3.75 10.22 8.24
CA TYR A 186 4.23 10.25 9.63
C TYR A 186 5.72 9.90 9.78
N PHE A 187 6.32 9.18 8.83
CA PHE A 187 7.72 8.76 8.92
C PHE A 187 8.56 9.37 7.79
N TYR A 188 8.13 9.23 6.54
CA TYR A 188 8.93 9.70 5.40
C TYR A 188 9.00 11.23 5.29
N GLU A 189 7.85 11.92 5.22
CA GLU A 189 7.77 13.37 5.01
C GLU A 189 8.40 14.20 6.12
N PRO A 190 8.28 13.85 7.42
CA PRO A 190 8.98 14.58 8.48
C PRO A 190 10.51 14.53 8.36
N LEU A 191 11.09 13.47 7.78
CA LEU A 191 12.54 13.34 7.58
C LEU A 191 13.00 13.93 6.24
N ALA A 192 12.34 13.54 5.14
CA ALA A 192 12.78 13.84 3.77
C ALA A 192 12.01 15.00 3.12
N GLY A 193 10.80 15.32 3.60
CA GLY A 193 9.88 16.26 2.92
C GLY A 193 10.41 17.70 2.79
N GLY A 194 11.27 18.14 3.72
CA GLY A 194 11.91 19.45 3.66
C GLY A 194 13.25 19.49 2.91
N ARG A 195 13.84 18.33 2.55
CA ARG A 195 15.20 18.22 2.00
C ARG A 195 15.24 17.23 0.83
N LYS A 196 15.45 17.72 -0.40
CA LYS A 196 15.39 16.93 -1.64
C LYS A 196 16.70 16.20 -2.02
N GLY A 197 17.68 16.15 -1.13
CA GLY A 197 18.96 15.47 -1.43
C GLY A 197 18.81 13.94 -1.46
N PRO A 198 19.56 13.22 -2.30
CA PRO A 198 19.45 11.75 -2.43
C PRO A 198 19.66 11.02 -1.10
N GLY A 199 20.59 11.49 -0.26
CA GLY A 199 20.79 10.94 1.09
C GLY A 199 19.56 11.07 2.00
N TRP A 200 18.79 12.15 1.89
CA TRP A 200 17.54 12.33 2.66
C TRP A 200 16.43 11.42 2.15
N LEU A 201 16.38 11.14 0.84
CA LEU A 201 15.44 10.17 0.27
C LEU A 201 15.74 8.75 0.79
N VAL A 202 17.02 8.36 0.81
CA VAL A 202 17.45 7.06 1.34
C VAL A 202 17.17 6.97 2.84
N LEU A 203 17.48 8.01 3.61
CA LEU A 203 17.22 8.02 5.06
C LEU A 203 15.71 7.97 5.38
N GLY A 204 14.89 8.74 4.67
CA GLY A 204 13.43 8.70 4.83
C GLY A 204 12.86 7.32 4.46
N THR A 205 13.43 6.68 3.43
CA THR A 205 13.09 5.30 3.05
C THR A 205 13.49 4.32 4.16
N ALA A 206 14.73 4.38 4.66
CA ALA A 206 15.19 3.53 5.74
C ALA A 206 14.31 3.64 6.98
N MET A 207 13.95 4.86 7.40
CA MET A 207 13.03 5.06 8.53
C MET A 207 11.65 4.47 8.27
N SER A 208 11.14 4.60 7.05
CA SER A 208 9.86 4.00 6.65
C SER A 208 9.88 2.47 6.82
N PHE A 209 10.96 1.81 6.43
CA PHE A 209 11.13 0.36 6.56
C PHE A 209 11.47 -0.11 7.97
N VAL A 210 12.15 0.70 8.78
CA VAL A 210 12.33 0.43 10.21
C VAL A 210 10.97 0.38 10.91
N PHE A 211 10.08 1.33 10.60
CA PHE A 211 8.70 1.28 11.10
C PHE A 211 7.96 0.02 10.61
N THR A 212 8.06 -0.32 9.32
CA THR A 212 7.45 -1.55 8.79
C THR A 212 7.96 -2.79 9.52
N TRP A 213 9.27 -2.92 9.73
CA TRP A 213 9.84 -4.04 10.46
C TRP A 213 9.33 -4.12 11.90
N PHE A 214 9.21 -2.98 12.59
CA PHE A 214 8.60 -2.90 13.91
C PHE A 214 7.12 -3.29 13.90
N TRP A 215 6.35 -2.85 12.90
CA TRP A 215 4.94 -3.22 12.70
C TRP A 215 4.76 -4.74 12.52
N HIS A 216 5.78 -5.40 11.97
CA HIS A 216 5.88 -6.83 11.77
C HIS A 216 6.56 -7.56 12.96
N PHE A 217 6.49 -7.00 14.17
CA PHE A 217 7.04 -7.59 15.41
C PHE A 217 8.54 -7.91 15.36
N MET A 218 9.28 -7.21 14.49
CA MET A 218 10.71 -7.38 14.32
C MET A 218 11.14 -8.82 13.94
N GLU A 219 10.29 -9.54 13.20
CA GLU A 219 10.63 -10.88 12.73
C GLU A 219 11.85 -10.84 11.79
N LYS A 220 12.70 -11.88 11.85
CA LYS A 220 13.93 -11.95 11.04
C LYS A 220 13.64 -11.91 9.53
N GLY A 221 12.63 -12.65 9.08
CA GLY A 221 12.24 -12.70 7.66
C GLY A 221 11.82 -11.32 7.16
N ASP A 222 10.94 -10.65 7.89
CA ASP A 222 10.48 -9.29 7.57
C ASP A 222 11.62 -8.26 7.62
N GLY A 223 12.59 -8.43 8.53
CA GLY A 223 13.79 -7.59 8.61
C GLY A 223 14.66 -7.69 7.37
N ILE A 224 14.92 -8.90 6.88
CA ILE A 224 15.67 -9.14 5.65
C ILE A 224 14.93 -8.51 4.46
N TRP A 225 13.63 -8.75 4.35
CA TRP A 225 12.79 -8.17 3.30
C TRP A 225 12.79 -6.63 3.33
N CYS A 226 12.68 -6.02 4.51
CA CYS A 226 12.78 -4.57 4.68
C CYS A 226 14.15 -4.04 4.22
N ALA A 227 15.24 -4.71 4.60
CA ALA A 227 16.59 -4.30 4.20
C ALA A 227 16.79 -4.38 2.67
N LEU A 228 16.35 -5.48 2.04
CA LEU A 228 16.38 -5.62 0.58
C LEU A 228 15.57 -4.53 -0.12
N SER A 229 14.45 -4.13 0.47
CA SER A 229 13.58 -3.08 -0.07
C SER A 229 14.23 -1.69 0.01
N VAL A 230 14.92 -1.38 1.10
CA VAL A 230 15.73 -0.17 1.24
C VAL A 230 16.86 -0.17 0.21
N LEU A 231 17.54 -1.30 0.02
CA LEU A 231 18.60 -1.44 -0.99
C LEU A 231 18.06 -1.23 -2.40
N GLY A 232 16.91 -1.82 -2.74
CA GLY A 232 16.28 -1.67 -4.05
C GLY A 232 15.92 -0.22 -4.36
N ILE A 233 15.30 0.50 -3.41
CA ILE A 233 15.00 1.93 -3.59
C ILE A 233 16.27 2.78 -3.61
N SER A 234 17.28 2.46 -2.79
CA SER A 234 18.55 3.16 -2.79
C SER A 234 19.27 3.02 -4.12
N PHE A 235 19.21 1.84 -4.73
CA PHE A 235 19.70 1.59 -6.08
C PHE A 235 18.96 2.43 -7.11
N GLU A 236 17.63 2.55 -7.03
CA GLU A 236 16.87 3.45 -7.92
C GLU A 236 17.28 4.92 -7.78
N VAL A 237 17.50 5.39 -6.55
CA VAL A 237 17.98 6.74 -6.28
C VAL A 237 19.39 6.92 -6.86
N PHE A 238 20.27 5.96 -6.64
CA PHE A 238 21.64 5.97 -7.17
C PHE A 238 21.67 6.00 -8.70
N VAL A 239 20.90 5.14 -9.37
CA VAL A 239 20.75 5.14 -10.83
C VAL A 239 20.21 6.48 -11.32
N THR A 240 19.26 7.07 -10.60
CA THR A 240 18.71 8.40 -10.93
C THR A 240 19.78 9.49 -10.81
N GLU A 241 20.64 9.45 -9.79
CA GLU A 241 21.77 10.38 -9.65
C GLU A 241 22.82 10.18 -10.75
N ILE A 242 23.15 8.93 -11.07
CA ILE A 242 24.05 8.57 -12.17
C ILE A 242 23.53 9.11 -13.51
N ARG A 243 22.23 8.96 -13.81
CA ARG A 243 21.64 9.48 -15.06
C ARG A 243 21.69 10.99 -15.20
N LYS A 244 21.98 11.75 -14.13
CA LYS A 244 22.19 13.20 -14.23
C LYS A 244 23.53 13.55 -14.87
N TRP A 245 24.50 12.64 -14.89
CA TRP A 245 25.83 12.86 -15.43
C TRP A 245 25.80 13.05 -16.95
N THR A 246 26.52 14.06 -17.43
CA THR A 246 26.63 14.44 -18.85
C THR A 246 26.98 13.29 -19.81
N PRO A 247 27.96 12.40 -19.52
CA PRO A 247 28.26 11.29 -20.43
C PRO A 247 27.06 10.34 -20.61
N ILE A 248 26.32 10.06 -19.54
CA ILE A 248 25.18 9.14 -19.58
C ILE A 248 24.00 9.76 -20.31
N LYS A 249 23.75 11.06 -20.11
CA LYS A 249 22.76 11.80 -20.91
C LYS A 249 23.07 11.77 -22.40
N ASN A 250 24.34 11.85 -22.78
CA ASN A 250 24.76 11.78 -24.18
C ASN A 250 24.54 10.38 -24.77
N ILE A 251 24.84 9.32 -24.00
CA ILE A 251 24.55 7.93 -24.40
C ILE A 251 23.03 7.73 -24.54
N GLU A 252 22.25 8.15 -23.56
CA GLU A 252 20.79 8.03 -23.57
C GLU A 252 20.18 8.78 -24.76
N LYS A 253 20.64 10.00 -25.05
CA LYS A 253 20.21 10.75 -26.24
C LYS A 253 20.61 10.04 -27.55
N ARG A 254 21.79 9.43 -27.60
CA ARG A 254 22.31 8.75 -28.81
C ARG A 254 21.55 7.46 -29.10
N TYR A 255 21.26 6.65 -28.09
CA TYR A 255 20.67 5.31 -28.28
C TYR A 255 19.18 5.23 -27.98
N LEU A 256 18.64 6.08 -27.10
CA LEU A 256 17.24 6.07 -26.66
C LEU A 256 16.50 7.38 -27.00
N GLY A 257 17.10 8.26 -27.80
CA GLY A 257 16.54 9.58 -28.10
C GLY A 257 15.33 9.60 -29.04
N THR A 258 15.04 8.50 -29.74
CA THR A 258 13.88 8.41 -30.66
C THR A 258 12.85 7.38 -30.19
N PRO A 259 11.54 7.59 -30.47
CA PRO A 259 10.48 6.66 -30.08
C PRO A 259 10.64 5.25 -30.67
N GLU A 260 11.20 5.14 -31.88
CA GLU A 260 11.48 3.86 -32.54
C GLU A 260 12.56 3.07 -31.79
N ARG A 261 13.68 3.72 -31.45
CA ARG A 261 14.77 3.08 -30.69
C ARG A 261 14.37 2.70 -29.28
N MET A 262 13.48 3.48 -28.65
CA MET A 262 12.89 3.10 -27.37
C MET A 262 12.01 1.85 -27.48
N ARG A 263 11.28 1.66 -28.59
CA ARG A 263 10.50 0.43 -28.81
C ARG A 263 11.40 -0.77 -29.09
N GLU A 264 12.47 -0.58 -29.87
CA GLU A 264 13.47 -1.63 -30.10
C GLU A 264 14.15 -2.06 -28.79
N ALA A 265 14.57 -1.10 -27.96
CA ALA A 265 15.15 -1.38 -26.66
C ALA A 265 14.16 -2.08 -25.71
N ALA A 266 12.87 -1.71 -25.76
CA ALA A 266 11.82 -2.35 -24.96
C ALA A 266 11.43 -3.75 -25.47
N ALA A 267 11.78 -4.12 -26.71
CA ALA A 267 11.53 -5.45 -27.26
C ALA A 267 12.69 -6.42 -27.00
N LEU A 268 13.89 -5.91 -26.72
CA LEU A 268 15.10 -6.70 -26.41
C LEU A 268 15.29 -6.97 -24.91
N LEU A 269 14.59 -6.23 -24.06
CA LEU A 269 14.60 -6.34 -22.59
C LEU A 269 13.33 -7.05 -22.10
#